data_AF-A0A6A6BMM8-F1
#
_entry.id   AF-A0A6A6BMM8-F1
#
_cell.length_a   1.000
_cell.length_b   1.000
_cell.length_c   1.000
_cell.angle_alpha   90.00
_cell.angle_beta   90.00
_cell.angle_gamma   90.00
#
_symmetry.space_group_name_H-M   'P 1'
#
loop_
_entity.id
_entity.type
_entity.pdbx_description
1 polymer ?
#
loop_
_entity_poly.entity_id
_entity_poly.type
_entity_poly.pdbx_seq_one_letter_code
_entity_poly.pdbx_strand_id
1 'polypeptide(L)'
;MFLKIVLPAPQPTFQMGKMIYAPANLNIFFRILHHLKQIGYPSHWLAETLANILSNTLETSARAPKSAPLDIKETQEMRKQTVRKTSVAPFVTEMTTLASIWLPALGFSLLRACNVPPASTIRKYSLTFNDVITAGSNFPHTVLVFADCSALGDGSAILMERPLRAFLLDRQDRDPDMRRPHFNALHSRGLHVVSTWISWTLAWGWIFLL
;
A
#
# COMPACT_ATOMS: atom_id res chain seq x y z
N MET A 1 -8.49 -6.98 5.29
CA MET A 1 -8.10 -5.79 6.09
C MET A 1 -6.93 -5.06 5.45
N PHE A 2 -5.79 -5.74 5.19
CA PHE A 2 -4.63 -5.17 4.50
C PHE A 2 -4.99 -4.37 3.22
N LEU A 3 -5.73 -4.96 2.28
CA LEU A 3 -6.12 -4.27 1.04
C LEU A 3 -6.90 -2.97 1.26
N LYS A 4 -7.61 -2.82 2.39
CA LYS A 4 -8.32 -1.58 2.73
C LYS A 4 -7.38 -0.50 3.26
N ILE A 5 -6.27 -0.90 3.88
CA ILE A 5 -5.22 0.01 4.37
C ILE A 5 -4.45 0.57 3.17
N VAL A 6 -4.12 -0.30 2.20
CA VAL A 6 -3.21 0.05 1.11
C VAL A 6 -3.92 0.62 -0.13
N LEU A 7 -5.22 0.35 -0.30
CA LEU A 7 -6.04 0.88 -1.38
C LEU A 7 -7.23 1.65 -0.80
N PRO A 8 -7.14 2.99 -0.65
CA PRO A 8 -8.28 3.77 -0.19
C PRO A 8 -9.44 3.67 -1.20
N ALA A 9 -10.66 3.69 -0.69
CA ALA A 9 -11.84 3.77 -1.54
C ALA A 9 -11.89 5.13 -2.25
N PRO A 10 -12.51 5.22 -3.44
CA PRO A 10 -12.81 6.50 -4.06
C PRO A 10 -13.64 7.35 -3.08
N GLN A 11 -13.20 8.58 -2.82
CA GLN A 11 -13.96 9.52 -2.01
C GLN A 11 -14.59 10.56 -2.94
N PRO A 12 -15.85 10.99 -2.70
CA PRO A 12 -16.41 12.13 -3.40
C PRO A 12 -15.53 13.36 -3.14
N THR A 13 -15.38 14.20 -4.16
CA THR A 13 -14.60 15.44 -4.10
C THR A 13 -15.03 16.28 -2.90
N PHE A 14 -14.04 16.58 -2.04
CA PHE A 14 -13.97 17.61 -1.00
C PHE A 14 -15.32 18.11 -0.44
N GLN A 15 -15.87 17.43 0.57
CA GLN A 15 -16.83 18.07 1.48
C GLN A 15 -16.09 18.58 2.71
N MET A 16 -15.89 19.90 2.76
CA MET A 16 -15.24 20.60 3.86
C MET A 16 -15.92 20.23 5.20
N GLY A 17 -15.15 19.80 6.20
CA GLY A 17 -15.66 19.47 7.54
C GLY A 17 -16.03 18.01 7.84
N LYS A 18 -15.89 17.07 6.89
CA LYS A 18 -16.13 15.62 7.11
C LYS A 18 -14.89 14.74 6.96
N MET A 19 -13.70 15.32 7.09
CA MET A 19 -12.47 14.57 6.87
C MET A 19 -12.11 13.72 8.10
N ILE A 20 -12.10 12.40 7.91
CA ILE A 20 -11.51 11.48 8.89
C ILE A 20 -10.02 11.40 8.58
N TYR A 21 -9.20 11.95 9.47
CA TYR A 21 -7.75 11.86 9.40
C TYR A 21 -7.29 10.46 9.79
N ALA A 22 -7.17 9.59 8.79
CA ALA A 22 -6.65 8.24 8.97
C ALA A 22 -5.33 8.10 8.20
N PRO A 23 -4.18 8.20 8.87
CA PRO A 23 -2.90 7.95 8.23
C PRO A 23 -2.91 6.54 7.67
N ALA A 24 -2.97 6.43 6.35
CA ALA A 24 -2.77 5.18 5.64
C ALA A 24 -1.26 4.83 5.70
N ASN A 25 -0.81 4.45 6.88
CA ASN A 25 0.54 3.95 7.08
C ASN A 25 0.50 2.44 7.24
N LEU A 26 1.26 1.73 6.43
CA LEU A 26 1.39 0.27 6.50
C LEU A 26 1.85 -0.22 7.88
N ASN A 27 2.48 0.64 8.69
CA ASN A 27 2.82 0.41 10.08
C ASN A 27 1.60 0.00 10.94
N ILE A 28 0.39 0.50 10.65
CA ILE A 28 -0.82 0.07 11.37
C ILE A 28 -1.07 -1.42 11.24
N PHE A 29 -0.67 -2.04 10.12
CA PHE A 29 -0.81 -3.47 9.92
C PHE A 29 0.04 -4.25 10.95
N PHE A 30 1.28 -3.82 11.20
CA PHE A 30 2.15 -4.45 12.20
C PHE A 30 1.62 -4.28 13.62
N ARG A 31 1.07 -3.11 13.95
CA ARG A 31 0.37 -2.90 15.23
C ARG A 31 -0.81 -3.86 15.39
N ILE A 32 -1.56 -4.11 14.33
CA ILE A 32 -2.67 -5.08 14.35
C ILE A 32 -2.13 -6.50 14.54
N LEU A 33 -1.07 -6.89 13.84
CA LEU A 33 -0.44 -8.21 14.05
C LEU A 33 0.02 -8.40 15.50
N HIS A 34 0.69 -7.41 16.08
CA HIS A 34 1.10 -7.42 17.47
C HIS A 34 -0.11 -7.57 18.41
N HIS A 35 -1.17 -6.79 18.20
CA HIS A 35 -2.37 -6.88 19.00
C HIS A 35 -3.07 -8.25 18.89
N LEU A 36 -3.20 -8.79 17.68
CA LEU A 36 -3.76 -10.12 17.45
C LEU A 36 -2.96 -11.20 18.20
N LYS A 37 -1.63 -11.08 18.20
CA LYS A 37 -0.77 -11.98 18.98
C LYS A 37 -1.04 -11.86 20.48
N GLN A 38 -1.19 -10.64 21.01
CA GLN A 38 -1.48 -10.41 22.42
C GLN A 38 -2.82 -10.99 22.88
N ILE A 39 -3.86 -10.94 22.03
CA ILE A 39 -5.18 -11.50 22.35
C ILE A 39 -5.28 -13.01 22.08
N GLY A 40 -4.17 -13.67 21.75
CA GLY A 40 -4.09 -15.13 21.67
C GLY A 40 -4.22 -15.75 20.27
N TYR A 41 -4.15 -14.97 19.19
CA TYR A 41 -4.13 -15.56 17.85
C TYR A 41 -2.85 -16.41 17.65
N PRO A 42 -2.96 -17.58 17.00
CA PRO A 42 -1.80 -18.43 16.73
C PRO A 42 -0.71 -17.71 15.92
N SER A 43 0.52 -17.72 16.43
CA SER A 43 1.66 -17.06 15.79
C SER A 43 1.88 -17.52 14.35
N HIS A 44 1.67 -18.80 14.07
CA HIS A 44 1.90 -19.38 12.74
C HIS A 44 0.93 -18.81 11.69
N TRP A 45 -0.34 -18.51 12.05
CA TRP A 45 -1.28 -17.85 11.14
C TRP A 45 -0.86 -16.42 10.79
N LEU A 46 -0.37 -15.68 11.79
CA LEU A 46 0.10 -14.30 11.61
C LEU A 46 1.38 -14.27 10.75
N ALA A 47 2.32 -15.18 11.06
CA ALA A 47 3.56 -15.33 10.32
C ALA A 47 3.34 -15.74 8.87
N GLU A 48 2.43 -16.68 8.60
CA GLU A 48 2.06 -17.10 7.25
C GLU A 48 1.43 -15.95 6.47
N THR A 49 0.49 -15.23 7.09
CA THR A 49 -0.15 -14.06 6.46
C THR A 49 0.88 -13.00 6.07
N LEU A 50 1.79 -12.66 6.99
CA LEU A 50 2.85 -11.69 6.73
C LEU A 50 3.80 -12.19 5.63
N ALA A 51 4.22 -13.46 5.68
CA ALA A 51 5.09 -14.05 4.66
C ALA A 51 4.47 -14.01 3.26
N ASN A 52 3.17 -14.28 3.13
CA ASN A 52 2.44 -14.23 1.85
C ASN A 52 2.37 -12.80 1.29
N ILE A 53 2.23 -11.79 2.14
CA ILE A 53 2.26 -10.37 1.72
C ILE A 53 3.67 -9.99 1.26
N LEU A 54 4.70 -10.31 2.06
CA LEU A 54 6.10 -10.00 1.74
C LEU A 54 6.58 -10.69 0.46
N SER A 55 6.04 -11.88 0.15
CA SER A 55 6.41 -12.66 -1.03
C SER A 55 5.53 -12.36 -2.26
N ASN A 56 4.56 -11.45 -2.15
CA ASN A 56 3.57 -11.16 -3.20
C ASN A 56 2.81 -12.43 -3.69
N THR A 57 2.48 -13.33 -2.77
CA THR A 57 1.75 -14.59 -3.04
C THR A 57 0.37 -14.61 -2.38
N LEU A 58 -0.22 -13.44 -2.17
CA LEU A 58 -1.50 -13.31 -1.49
C LEU A 58 -2.65 -13.86 -2.36
N GLU A 59 -3.34 -14.88 -1.86
CA GLU A 59 -4.59 -15.39 -2.42
C GLU A 59 -5.76 -15.04 -1.51
N THR A 60 -6.76 -14.33 -2.04
CA THR A 60 -7.88 -13.85 -1.23
C THR A 60 -9.14 -13.61 -2.04
N SER A 61 -10.31 -13.74 -1.41
CA SER A 61 -11.59 -13.24 -1.93
C SER A 61 -11.77 -11.73 -1.66
N ALA A 62 -10.89 -11.12 -0.86
CA ALA A 62 -10.94 -9.68 -0.60
C ALA A 62 -10.65 -8.86 -1.88
N ARG A 63 -11.26 -7.68 -1.96
CA ARG A 63 -11.17 -6.74 -3.08
C ARG A 63 -10.88 -5.34 -2.59
N ALA A 64 -10.43 -4.50 -3.51
CA ALA A 64 -10.28 -3.08 -3.24
C ALA A 64 -11.65 -2.47 -2.88
N PRO A 65 -11.73 -1.65 -1.80
CA PRO A 65 -12.98 -1.06 -1.37
C PRO A 65 -13.49 -0.06 -2.41
N LYS A 66 -14.79 -0.12 -2.71
CA LYS A 66 -15.48 0.74 -3.68
C LYS A 66 -16.21 1.91 -3.02
N SER A 67 -16.52 1.78 -1.73
CA SER A 67 -17.24 2.78 -0.95
C SER A 67 -16.49 3.20 0.33
N ALA A 68 -16.71 4.45 0.77
CA ALA A 68 -16.26 4.98 2.05
C ALA A 68 -17.43 5.78 2.71
N PRO A 69 -17.94 5.36 3.88
CA PRO A 69 -17.63 4.11 4.59
C PRO A 69 -18.03 2.88 3.77
N LEU A 70 -17.40 1.74 4.09
CA LEU A 70 -17.63 0.50 3.35
C LEU A 70 -19.05 -0.03 3.61
N ASP A 71 -19.81 -0.26 2.54
CA ASP A 71 -21.15 -0.84 2.64
C ASP A 71 -21.09 -2.28 3.21
N ILE A 72 -22.03 -2.61 4.09
CA ILE A 72 -22.25 -3.97 4.59
C ILE A 72 -22.53 -4.91 3.42
N LYS A 73 -23.33 -4.47 2.44
CA LYS A 73 -23.61 -5.27 1.24
C LYS A 73 -22.33 -5.58 0.47
N GLU A 74 -21.46 -4.59 0.28
CA GLU A 74 -20.15 -4.79 -0.35
C GLU A 74 -19.33 -5.84 0.41
N THR A 75 -19.32 -5.80 1.75
CA THR A 75 -18.61 -6.78 2.58
C THR A 75 -19.19 -8.20 2.44
N GLN A 76 -20.52 -8.34 2.38
CA GLN A 76 -21.18 -9.63 2.19
C GLN A 76 -20.88 -10.22 0.82
N GLU A 77 -20.93 -9.39 -0.23
CA GLU A 77 -20.62 -9.83 -1.59
C GLU A 77 -19.15 -10.26 -1.73
N MET A 78 -18.21 -9.56 -1.08
CA MET A 78 -16.80 -9.98 -1.05
C MET A 78 -16.60 -11.40 -0.51
N ARG A 79 -17.41 -11.83 0.46
CA ARG A 79 -17.32 -13.20 1.02
C ARG A 79 -17.79 -14.28 0.05
N LYS A 80 -18.66 -13.93 -0.89
CA LYS A 80 -19.19 -14.85 -1.92
C LYS A 80 -18.27 -14.98 -3.12
N GLN A 81 -17.26 -14.11 -3.24
CA GLN A 81 -16.36 -14.11 -4.39
C GLN A 81 -15.33 -15.22 -4.31
N THR A 82 -14.93 -15.73 -5.47
CA THR A 82 -13.87 -16.71 -5.61
C THR A 82 -12.54 -16.17 -5.10
N VAL A 83 -11.79 -17.02 -4.39
CA VAL A 83 -10.41 -16.74 -4.01
C VAL A 83 -9.57 -16.59 -5.27
N ARG A 84 -8.75 -15.55 -5.33
CA ARG A 84 -7.83 -15.32 -6.44
C ARG A 84 -6.53 -14.72 -5.96
N LYS A 85 -5.49 -14.85 -6.78
CA LYS A 85 -4.22 -14.16 -6.56
C LYS A 85 -4.41 -12.66 -6.72
N THR A 86 -3.99 -11.91 -5.71
CA THR A 86 -3.99 -10.44 -5.68
C THR A 86 -2.55 -9.95 -5.56
N SER A 87 -2.16 -9.04 -6.45
CA SER A 87 -0.81 -8.49 -6.44
C SER A 87 -0.74 -7.31 -5.47
N VAL A 88 0.19 -7.41 -4.53
CA VAL A 88 0.56 -6.37 -3.57
C VAL A 88 1.93 -5.77 -3.88
N ALA A 89 2.50 -6.09 -5.06
CA ALA A 89 3.82 -5.67 -5.50
C ALA A 89 4.15 -4.19 -5.21
N PRO A 90 3.25 -3.21 -5.45
CA PRO A 90 3.56 -1.81 -5.20
C PRO A 90 3.94 -1.49 -3.74
N PHE A 91 3.48 -2.30 -2.80
CA PHE A 91 3.65 -2.07 -1.36
C PHE A 91 4.73 -2.97 -0.74
N VAL A 92 5.28 -3.93 -1.50
CA VAL A 92 6.24 -4.91 -0.96
C VAL A 92 7.48 -4.24 -0.41
N THR A 93 8.03 -3.23 -1.08
CA THR A 93 9.24 -2.51 -0.65
C THR A 93 9.07 -1.84 0.72
N GLU A 94 7.96 -1.14 0.93
CA GLU A 94 7.67 -0.53 2.23
C GLU A 94 7.37 -1.62 3.27
N MET A 95 6.61 -2.65 2.92
CA MET A 95 6.28 -3.76 3.82
C MET A 95 7.51 -4.53 4.30
N THR A 96 8.48 -4.82 3.43
CA THR A 96 9.72 -5.49 3.81
C THR A 96 10.56 -4.62 4.73
N THR A 97 10.68 -3.33 4.41
CA THR A 97 11.38 -2.34 5.26
C THR A 97 10.75 -2.26 6.66
N LEU A 98 9.42 -2.19 6.73
CA LEU A 98 8.70 -2.18 8.01
C LEU A 98 8.82 -3.52 8.74
N ALA A 99 8.80 -4.66 8.03
CA ALA A 99 8.98 -5.96 8.63
C ALA A 99 10.34 -6.08 9.31
N SER A 100 11.41 -5.60 8.69
CA SER A 100 12.75 -5.55 9.30
C SER A 100 12.79 -4.80 10.63
N ILE A 101 11.96 -3.75 10.77
CA ILE A 101 11.88 -2.93 11.99
C ILE A 101 10.99 -3.62 13.04
N TRP A 102 9.85 -4.18 12.62
CA TRP A 102 8.82 -4.66 13.54
C TRP A 102 9.00 -6.11 13.99
N LEU A 103 9.63 -6.97 13.19
CA LEU A 103 9.76 -8.40 13.50
C LEU A 103 10.28 -8.70 14.91
N PRO A 104 11.33 -8.00 15.44
CA PRO A 104 11.80 -8.22 16.80
C PRO A 104 10.73 -7.96 17.87
N ALA A 105 9.76 -7.10 17.60
CA ALA A 105 8.69 -6.72 18.53
C ALA A 105 7.42 -7.57 18.38
N LEU A 106 7.25 -8.35 17.31
CA LEU A 106 6.00 -9.08 17.03
C LEU A 106 5.79 -10.31 17.92
N GLY A 107 6.83 -10.82 18.57
CA GLY A 107 6.75 -12.04 19.40
C GLY A 107 6.50 -13.32 18.58
N PHE A 108 6.82 -13.30 17.28
CA PHE A 108 6.85 -14.47 16.40
C PHE A 108 7.83 -14.24 15.25
N SER A 109 8.28 -15.33 14.63
CA SER A 109 9.17 -15.32 13.46
C SER A 109 8.43 -15.70 12.19
N LEU A 110 8.98 -15.31 11.03
CA LEU A 110 8.45 -15.75 9.74
C LEU A 110 8.70 -17.25 9.54
N LEU A 111 7.69 -17.96 9.03
CA LEU A 111 7.77 -19.41 8.80
C LEU A 111 8.60 -19.79 7.57
N ARG A 112 8.82 -18.83 6.66
CA ARG A 112 9.58 -19.02 5.42
C ARG A 112 10.61 -17.90 5.31
N ALA A 113 11.72 -18.20 4.64
CA ALA A 113 12.71 -17.20 4.27
C ALA A 113 12.05 -16.19 3.30
N CYS A 114 11.63 -15.07 3.84
CA CYS A 114 11.31 -13.88 3.06
C CYS A 114 12.58 -13.06 2.92
N ASN A 115 12.75 -12.36 1.80
CA ASN A 115 13.86 -11.42 1.59
C ASN A 115 13.66 -10.16 2.42
N VAL A 116 13.60 -10.31 3.75
CA VAL A 116 13.55 -9.23 4.71
C VAL A 116 14.98 -8.81 5.00
N PRO A 117 15.39 -7.60 4.61
CA PRO A 117 16.76 -7.14 4.80
C PRO A 117 17.05 -6.91 6.28
N PRO A 118 18.31 -7.02 6.72
CA PRO A 118 18.70 -6.66 8.07
C PRO A 118 18.36 -5.19 8.38
N ALA A 119 17.95 -4.88 9.60
CA ALA A 119 17.64 -3.49 9.97
C ALA A 119 18.85 -2.54 9.80
N SER A 120 20.07 -3.07 9.91
CA SER A 120 21.33 -2.34 9.70
C SER A 120 21.55 -1.86 8.27
N THR A 121 20.89 -2.47 7.28
CA THR A 121 21.01 -2.06 5.87
C THR A 121 19.99 -0.99 5.49
N ILE A 122 18.99 -0.72 6.34
CA ILE A 122 17.98 0.31 6.09
C ILE A 122 18.63 1.69 6.21
N ARG A 123 18.49 2.50 5.17
CA ARG A 123 19.02 3.87 5.13
C ARG A 123 17.89 4.88 5.20
N LYS A 124 18.20 6.03 5.80
CA LYS A 124 17.31 7.16 5.88
C LYS A 124 17.78 8.20 4.87
N TYR A 125 16.89 8.57 3.96
CA TYR A 125 17.14 9.59 2.95
C TYR A 125 16.28 10.82 3.22
N SER A 126 16.77 11.98 2.80
CA SER A 126 16.00 13.22 2.78
C SER A 126 16.08 13.80 1.38
N LEU A 127 14.94 14.24 0.87
CA LEU A 127 14.79 14.80 -0.47
C LEU A 127 14.15 16.18 -0.37
N THR A 128 14.66 17.12 -1.16
CA THR A 128 14.09 18.46 -1.31
C THR A 128 13.55 18.59 -2.72
N PHE A 129 12.28 18.95 -2.84
CA PHE A 129 11.63 19.18 -4.12
C PHE A 129 11.46 20.68 -4.31
N ASN A 130 12.08 21.24 -5.35
CA ASN A 130 12.05 22.69 -5.60
C ASN A 130 10.79 23.13 -6.37
N ASP A 131 10.29 22.29 -7.28
CA ASP A 131 9.16 22.60 -8.16
C ASP A 131 7.96 21.70 -7.88
N VAL A 132 7.40 21.80 -6.66
CA VAL A 132 6.21 21.02 -6.28
C VAL A 132 4.94 21.74 -6.74
N ILE A 133 4.28 21.18 -7.75
CA ILE A 133 2.91 21.57 -8.08
C ILE A 133 1.98 21.00 -7.00
N THR A 134 1.57 21.84 -6.06
CA THR A 134 0.64 21.43 -5.01
C THR A 134 -0.81 21.56 -5.48
N ALA A 135 -1.47 20.42 -5.69
CA ALA A 135 -2.92 20.37 -5.86
C ALA A 135 -3.58 19.89 -4.56
N GLY A 136 -4.30 20.78 -3.86
CA GLY A 136 -5.05 20.46 -2.64
C GLY A 136 -4.17 20.33 -1.39
N SER A 137 -3.70 21.44 -0.82
CA SER A 137 -2.71 21.51 0.27
C SER A 137 -3.15 21.02 1.66
N ASN A 138 -4.32 20.42 1.84
CA ASN A 138 -4.93 20.20 3.16
C ASN A 138 -4.97 18.72 3.61
N PHE A 139 -4.07 17.87 3.10
CA PHE A 139 -4.02 16.46 3.48
C PHE A 139 -2.86 16.19 4.47
N PRO A 140 -3.12 15.64 5.66
CA PRO A 140 -2.07 15.35 6.65
C PRO A 140 -1.28 14.06 6.36
N HIS A 141 -1.51 13.43 5.21
CA HIS A 141 -0.84 12.20 4.80
C HIS A 141 -0.29 12.36 3.40
N THR A 142 1.01 12.07 3.26
CA THR A 142 1.70 12.12 1.98
C THR A 142 2.22 10.72 1.66
N VAL A 143 1.78 10.17 0.54
CA VAL A 143 2.31 8.93 0.00
C VAL A 143 3.23 9.31 -1.16
N LEU A 144 4.45 8.78 -1.14
CA LEU A 144 5.36 8.89 -2.27
C LEU A 144 5.18 7.68 -3.18
N VAL A 145 5.07 7.94 -4.47
CA VAL A 145 4.96 6.89 -5.49
C VAL A 145 6.07 7.07 -6.49
N PHE A 146 6.90 6.04 -6.62
CA PHE A 146 7.89 5.94 -7.68
C PHE A 146 7.30 5.10 -8.80
N ALA A 147 7.28 5.65 -10.01
CA ALA A 147 6.77 5.00 -11.20
C ALA A 147 7.88 4.90 -12.25
N ASP A 148 8.15 3.69 -12.73
CA ASP A 148 9.01 3.44 -13.87
C ASP A 148 8.27 3.81 -15.16
N CYS A 149 8.50 5.02 -15.63
CA CYS A 149 7.91 5.52 -16.87
C CYS A 149 8.35 4.72 -18.11
N SER A 150 9.50 4.03 -18.06
CA SER A 150 9.94 3.19 -19.19
C SER A 150 9.02 1.99 -19.39
N ALA A 151 8.40 1.49 -18.31
CA ALA A 151 7.40 0.42 -18.38
C ALA A 151 6.10 0.83 -19.09
N LEU A 152 5.85 2.14 -19.22
CA LEU A 152 4.67 2.71 -19.89
C LEU A 152 4.92 3.12 -21.34
N GLY A 153 6.18 3.24 -21.79
CA GLY A 153 6.54 3.78 -23.10
C GLY A 153 5.97 5.19 -23.32
N ASP A 154 5.44 5.44 -24.52
CA ASP A 154 4.81 6.72 -24.89
C ASP A 154 3.55 7.06 -24.05
N GLY A 155 3.06 6.12 -23.24
CA GLY A 155 1.89 6.29 -22.38
C GLY A 155 2.17 6.98 -21.03
N SER A 156 3.36 7.50 -20.76
CA SER A 156 3.70 8.09 -19.46
C SER A 156 2.81 9.28 -19.07
N ALA A 157 2.30 10.04 -20.04
CA ALA A 157 1.37 11.15 -19.82
C ALA A 157 0.09 10.72 -19.06
N ILE A 158 -0.35 9.46 -19.22
CA ILE A 158 -1.57 8.96 -18.58
C ILE A 158 -1.46 8.92 -17.05
N LEU A 159 -0.24 8.89 -16.49
CA LEU A 159 -0.01 8.99 -15.04
C LEU A 159 -0.50 10.32 -14.48
N MET A 160 -0.47 11.38 -15.29
CA MET A 160 -0.96 12.71 -14.90
C MET A 160 -2.47 12.86 -15.11
N GLU A 161 -3.05 12.11 -16.05
CA GLU A 161 -4.48 12.20 -16.40
C GLU A 161 -5.39 11.32 -15.54
N ARG A 162 -4.85 10.26 -14.94
CA ARG A 162 -5.62 9.26 -14.19
C ARG A 162 -5.27 9.30 -12.70
N PRO A 163 -6.24 9.05 -11.81
CA PRO A 163 -5.95 8.97 -10.38
C PRO A 163 -5.06 7.77 -10.10
N LEU A 164 -4.09 7.95 -9.19
CA LEU A 164 -3.13 6.92 -8.75
C LEU A 164 -3.81 5.57 -8.46
N ARG A 165 -5.00 5.59 -7.83
CA ARG A 165 -5.77 4.39 -7.50
C ARG A 165 -5.97 3.48 -8.73
N ALA A 166 -6.21 4.02 -9.92
CA ALA A 166 -6.43 3.24 -11.14
C ALA A 166 -5.23 2.35 -11.49
N PHE A 167 -4.01 2.79 -11.16
CA PHE A 167 -2.78 2.04 -11.40
C PHE A 167 -2.50 1.02 -10.30
N LEU A 168 -3.00 1.23 -9.08
CA LEU A 168 -2.78 0.35 -7.92
C LEU A 168 -3.72 -0.85 -7.85
N LEU A 169 -4.85 -0.81 -8.56
CA LEU A 169 -5.81 -1.92 -8.61
C LEU A 169 -5.24 -3.15 -9.32
N ASP A 170 -5.68 -4.34 -8.92
CA ASP A 170 -5.47 -5.56 -9.71
C ASP A 170 -6.13 -5.44 -11.09
N ARG A 171 -5.55 -6.10 -12.11
CA ARG A 171 -6.03 -6.06 -13.50
C ARG A 171 -7.55 -6.25 -13.64
N GLN A 172 -8.12 -7.19 -12.90
CA GLN A 172 -9.55 -7.51 -12.99
C GLN A 172 -10.45 -6.42 -12.38
N ASP A 173 -9.92 -5.63 -11.46
CA ASP A 173 -10.65 -4.55 -10.77
C ASP A 173 -10.49 -3.19 -11.47
N ARG A 174 -9.62 -3.11 -12.48
CA ARG A 174 -9.44 -1.90 -13.31
C ARG A 174 -10.56 -1.73 -14.33
N ASP A 175 -10.74 -0.49 -14.73
CA ASP A 175 -11.55 -0.13 -15.91
C ASP A 175 -10.99 -0.82 -17.16
N PRO A 176 -11.85 -1.21 -18.13
CA PRO A 176 -11.43 -2.00 -19.29
C PRO A 176 -10.27 -1.41 -20.10
N ASP A 177 -10.23 -0.08 -20.24
CA ASP A 177 -9.17 0.66 -20.95
C ASP A 177 -7.79 0.56 -20.26
N MET A 178 -7.78 0.29 -18.95
CA MET A 178 -6.60 0.20 -18.08
C MET A 178 -6.09 -1.24 -17.88
N ARG A 179 -6.64 -2.24 -18.60
CA ARG A 179 -6.24 -3.67 -18.51
C ARG A 179 -5.11 -4.06 -19.47
N ARG A 180 -4.46 -3.07 -20.09
CA ARG A 180 -3.40 -3.26 -21.10
C ARG A 180 -2.13 -3.86 -20.50
N PRO A 181 -1.29 -4.57 -21.29
CA PRO A 181 -0.08 -5.23 -20.79
C PRO A 181 0.90 -4.30 -20.07
N HIS A 182 1.13 -3.09 -20.57
CA HIS A 182 2.05 -2.12 -19.94
C HIS A 182 1.60 -1.71 -18.53
N PHE A 183 0.30 -1.58 -18.26
CA PHE A 183 -0.18 -1.30 -16.90
C PHE A 183 -0.01 -2.49 -15.96
N ASN A 184 0.01 -3.71 -16.48
CA ASN A 184 0.32 -4.88 -15.66
C ASN A 184 1.79 -4.90 -15.30
N ALA A 185 2.68 -4.58 -16.26
CA ALA A 185 4.11 -4.45 -16.01
C ALA A 185 4.41 -3.31 -15.03
N LEU A 186 3.76 -2.16 -15.19
CA LEU A 186 3.89 -1.05 -14.26
C LEU A 186 3.47 -1.47 -12.84
N HIS A 187 2.32 -2.13 -12.67
CA HIS A 187 1.86 -2.56 -11.34
C HIS A 187 2.72 -3.65 -10.71
N SER A 188 3.22 -4.60 -11.49
CA SER A 188 3.96 -5.74 -10.95
C SER A 188 5.41 -5.43 -10.60
N ARG A 189 6.05 -4.49 -11.31
CA ARG A 189 7.48 -4.18 -11.14
C ARG A 189 7.85 -2.70 -11.21
N GLY A 190 6.97 -1.85 -11.73
CA GLY A 190 7.29 -0.45 -12.01
C GLY A 190 6.74 0.54 -11.01
N LEU A 191 5.90 0.13 -10.05
CA LEU A 191 5.35 0.99 -9.02
C LEU A 191 5.91 0.61 -7.66
N HIS A 192 6.36 1.61 -6.92
CA HIS A 192 6.72 1.49 -5.52
C HIS A 192 6.02 2.59 -4.73
N VAL A 193 5.25 2.19 -3.74
CA VAL A 193 4.49 3.07 -2.86
C VAL A 193 5.16 3.08 -1.50
N VAL A 194 5.42 4.29 -1.00
CA VAL A 194 6.02 4.51 0.32
C VAL A 194 5.20 5.55 1.07
N SER A 195 4.56 5.15 2.16
CA SER A 195 3.85 6.06 3.06
C SER A 195 4.83 6.88 3.89
N THR A 196 4.66 8.20 3.86
CA THR A 196 5.50 9.13 4.63
C THR A 196 4.67 10.02 5.55
N TRP A 197 5.33 10.55 6.56
CA TRP A 197 4.76 11.53 7.49
C TRP A 197 5.58 12.80 7.33
N ILE A 198 4.98 13.85 6.78
CA ILE A 198 5.58 15.18 6.74
C ILE A 198 4.73 16.08 7.64
N SER A 199 5.35 16.60 8.69
CA SER A 199 4.89 17.83 9.34
C SER A 199 5.22 18.95 8.36
N TRP A 200 4.20 19.71 7.92
CA TRP A 200 4.40 20.89 7.09
C TRP A 200 5.01 22.02 7.94
N THR A 201 6.29 21.87 8.26
CA THR A 201 7.21 22.98 8.44
C THR A 201 8.28 22.80 7.35
N LEU A 202 8.38 23.82 6.51
CA LEU A 202 9.26 23.91 5.35
C LEU A 202 10.56 23.08 5.50
N ALA A 203 10.83 22.26 4.48
CA ALA A 203 12.14 21.70 4.09
C ALA A 203 12.55 20.27 4.49
N TRP A 204 11.77 19.47 5.23
CA TRP A 204 12.29 18.15 5.65
C TRP A 204 11.28 17.00 5.58
N GLY A 205 11.51 16.09 4.62
CA GLY A 205 10.89 14.76 4.58
C GLY A 205 11.94 13.68 4.77
N TRP A 206 11.59 12.65 5.54
CA TRP A 206 12.45 11.48 5.77
C TRP A 206 11.83 10.24 5.14
N ILE A 207 12.62 9.51 4.36
CA ILE A 207 12.19 8.28 3.71
C ILE A 207 13.16 7.19 4.14
N PHE A 208 12.65 6.05 4.58
CA PHE A 208 13.47 4.86 4.80
C PHE A 208 13.43 4.02 3.53
N LEU A 209 14.58 3.87 2.87
CA LEU A 209 14.74 3.02 1.69
C LEU A 209 15.90 2.06 1.92
N LEU A 210 15.87 0.94 1.21
CA LEU A 210 16.97 -0.02 1.13
C LEU A 210 17.97 0.43 0.07
#